data_AF-A0A497C961-F1
#
_entry.id   AF-A0A497C961-F1
#
_cell.length_a   1.000
_cell.length_b   1.000
_cell.length_c   1.000
_cell.angle_alpha   90.00
_cell.angle_beta   90.00
_cell.angle_gamma   90.00
#
_symmetry.space_group_name_H-M   'P 1'
#
loop_
_entity.id
_entity.type
_entity.pdbx_description
1 polymer ?
#
loop_
_entity_poly.entity_id
_entity_poly.type
_entity_poly.pdbx_seq_one_letter_code
_entity_poly.pdbx_strand_id
1 'polypeptide(L)'
;MAQAPLPTPTITITKHTIYTSKKPRDPKKHEAAKDDVERRKAYCYCPLVRDHIDQGMPANFCYCGAGWFRQQWETAIGKPVTVEIVKSVLKGDDVCQFAVHLPEDLNIMI
;
A
#
# COMPACT_ATOMS: atom_id res chain seq x y z
N MET A 1 -14.72 10.19 -21.08
CA MET A 1 -14.87 9.68 -19.70
C MET A 1 -13.65 10.16 -18.94
N ALA A 2 -13.81 11.12 -18.03
CA ALA A 2 -12.69 11.79 -17.38
C ALA A 2 -11.94 10.80 -16.47
N GLN A 3 -10.64 10.61 -16.74
CA GLN A 3 -9.74 9.76 -15.95
C GLN A 3 -9.67 10.23 -14.49
N ALA A 4 -9.76 9.30 -13.55
CA ALA A 4 -9.36 9.57 -12.17
C ALA A 4 -7.84 9.84 -12.17
N PRO A 5 -7.38 10.97 -11.59
CA PRO A 5 -5.96 11.27 -11.52
C PRO A 5 -5.20 10.15 -10.82
N LEU A 6 -3.95 9.91 -11.22
CA LEU A 6 -3.09 8.94 -10.54
C LEU A 6 -3.14 9.17 -9.04
N PRO A 7 -3.27 8.11 -8.23
CA PRO A 7 -3.28 8.28 -6.79
C PRO A 7 -1.94 8.85 -6.34
N THR A 8 -1.96 10.09 -5.88
CA THR A 8 -0.80 10.74 -5.29
C THR A 8 -0.47 10.02 -3.99
N PRO A 9 0.77 9.56 -3.79
CA PRO A 9 1.15 8.97 -2.52
C PRO A 9 1.05 10.05 -1.46
N THR A 10 0.10 9.88 -0.55
CA THR A 10 -0.06 10.75 0.61
C THR A 10 0.65 10.10 1.78
N ILE A 11 1.45 10.90 2.48
CA ILE A 11 1.95 10.54 3.80
C ILE A 11 1.25 11.46 4.78
N THR A 12 0.48 10.88 5.69
CA THR A 12 -0.18 11.61 6.79
C THR A 12 0.32 11.04 8.10
N ILE A 13 0.73 11.91 9.02
CA ILE A 13 1.23 11.52 10.33
C ILE A 13 0.20 11.95 11.38
N THR A 14 -0.26 11.01 12.20
CA THR A 14 -1.15 11.27 13.33
C THR A 14 -0.54 10.67 14.60
N LYS A 15 -0.07 11.51 15.52
CA LYS A 15 0.59 11.12 16.79
C LYS A 15 1.70 10.06 16.59
N HIS A 16 1.36 8.77 16.65
CA HIS A 16 2.27 7.63 16.48
C HIS A 16 1.92 6.74 15.27
N THR A 17 1.13 7.22 14.32
CA THR A 17 0.75 6.44 13.13
C THR A 17 1.12 7.19 11.85
N ILE A 18 1.83 6.50 10.96
CA ILE A 18 2.19 6.99 9.64
C ILE A 18 1.36 6.24 8.61
N TYR A 19 0.52 6.97 7.90
CA TYR A 19 -0.17 6.44 6.73
C TYR A 19 0.69 6.61 5.49
N THR A 20 0.88 5.55 4.72
CA THR A 20 1.64 5.59 3.46
C THR A 20 0.87 4.87 2.35
N SER A 21 0.77 5.51 1.19
CA SER A 21 0.16 4.94 0.00
C SER A 21 1.17 4.70 -1.11
N LYS A 22 0.95 3.65 -1.91
CA LYS A 22 1.82 3.32 -3.05
C LYS A 22 1.39 4.07 -4.32
N LYS A 23 2.35 4.36 -5.18
CA LYS A 23 2.06 4.70 -6.59
C LYS A 23 1.73 3.41 -7.36
N PRO A 24 1.06 3.50 -8.52
CA PRO A 24 0.90 2.34 -9.38
C PRO A 24 2.26 1.81 -9.86
N ARG A 25 2.43 0.48 -9.91
CA ARG A 25 3.62 -0.18 -10.49
C ARG A 25 3.85 0.25 -11.94
N ASP A 26 2.77 0.38 -12.71
CA ASP A 26 2.80 0.80 -14.11
C ASP A 26 1.79 1.92 -14.34
N PRO A 27 2.20 3.18 -14.17
CA PRO A 27 1.30 4.33 -14.29
C PRO A 27 0.62 4.40 -15.64
N LYS A 28 1.33 4.11 -16.74
CA LYS A 28 0.79 4.15 -18.10
C LYS A 28 -0.30 3.11 -18.30
N LYS A 29 -0.07 1.86 -17.87
CA LYS A 29 -1.12 0.82 -17.96
C LYS A 29 -2.27 1.07 -16.99
N HIS A 30 -1.99 1.67 -15.83
CA HIS A 30 -3.02 2.01 -14.87
C HIS A 30 -3.97 3.09 -15.40
N GLU A 31 -3.44 4.11 -16.08
CA GLU A 31 -4.22 5.16 -16.74
C GLU A 31 -5.00 4.65 -17.96
N ALA A 32 -4.39 3.72 -18.72
CA ALA A 32 -4.98 3.16 -19.94
C ALA A 32 -5.90 1.95 -19.67
N ALA A 33 -6.06 1.53 -18.42
CA ALA A 33 -6.86 0.37 -18.06
C ALA A 33 -8.34 0.54 -18.46
N LYS A 34 -8.93 -0.50 -19.03
CA LYS A 34 -10.31 -0.48 -19.55
C LYS A 34 -11.33 -0.97 -18.53
N ASP A 35 -10.87 -1.75 -17.57
CA ASP A 35 -11.68 -2.27 -16.48
C ASP A 35 -10.90 -2.24 -15.15
N ASP A 36 -11.63 -2.53 -14.07
CA ASP A 36 -11.09 -2.49 -12.71
C ASP A 36 -10.02 -3.59 -12.47
N VAL A 37 -10.12 -4.74 -13.13
CA VAL A 37 -9.15 -5.83 -12.98
C VAL A 37 -7.83 -5.43 -13.63
N GLU A 38 -7.84 -4.91 -14.86
CA GLU A 38 -6.67 -4.36 -15.55
C GLU A 38 -6.01 -3.25 -14.73
N ARG A 39 -6.83 -2.33 -14.19
CA ARG A 39 -6.35 -1.21 -13.37
C ARG A 39 -5.63 -1.70 -12.13
N ARG A 40 -6.22 -2.63 -11.38
CA ARG A 40 -5.62 -3.20 -10.18
C ARG A 40 -4.40 -4.08 -10.49
N LYS A 41 -4.38 -4.81 -11.61
CA LYS A 41 -3.19 -5.53 -12.12
C LYS A 41 -2.05 -4.57 -12.47
N ALA A 42 -2.35 -3.41 -13.04
CA ALA A 42 -1.37 -2.36 -13.33
C ALA A 42 -0.86 -1.66 -12.06
N TYR A 43 -1.69 -1.54 -11.03
CA TYR A 43 -1.33 -0.96 -9.73
C TYR A 43 -0.38 -1.86 -8.93
N CYS A 44 -0.69 -3.15 -8.81
CA CYS A 44 -0.02 -4.04 -7.87
C CYS A 44 1.42 -4.40 -8.27
N TYR A 45 2.35 -4.37 -7.30
CA TYR A 45 3.75 -4.77 -7.50
C TYR A 45 3.96 -6.29 -7.42
N CYS A 46 3.11 -7.02 -6.69
CA CYS A 46 3.29 -8.45 -6.46
C CYS A 46 2.85 -9.26 -7.70
N PRO A 47 3.73 -10.05 -8.33
CA PRO A 47 3.36 -10.90 -9.47
C PRO A 47 2.24 -11.88 -9.12
N LEU A 48 2.35 -12.56 -7.96
CA LEU A 48 1.36 -13.54 -7.53
C LEU A 48 -0.05 -12.94 -7.44
N VAL A 49 -0.15 -11.74 -6.84
CA VAL A 49 -1.43 -11.01 -6.79
C VAL A 49 -1.91 -10.66 -8.20
N ARG A 50 -1.06 -10.12 -9.07
CA ARG A 50 -1.47 -9.74 -10.43
C ARG A 50 -2.04 -10.92 -11.22
N ASP A 51 -1.48 -12.09 -11.05
CA ASP A 51 -1.88 -13.28 -11.81
C ASP A 51 -3.18 -13.93 -11.29
N HIS A 52 -3.60 -13.58 -10.06
CA HIS A 52 -4.75 -14.22 -9.38
C HIS A 52 -5.71 -13.21 -8.70
N ILE A 53 -5.64 -11.91 -9.04
CA ILE A 53 -6.43 -10.86 -8.38
C ILE A 53 -7.95 -11.02 -8.61
N ASP A 54 -8.32 -11.70 -9.69
CA ASP A 54 -9.67 -12.06 -10.11
C ASP A 54 -10.14 -13.41 -9.55
N GLN A 55 -9.30 -14.11 -8.78
CA GLN A 55 -9.57 -15.46 -8.27
C GLN A 55 -9.96 -15.47 -6.78
N GLY A 56 -10.34 -14.32 -6.21
CA GLY A 56 -10.79 -14.24 -4.81
C GLY A 56 -9.65 -14.34 -3.78
N MET A 57 -8.45 -13.88 -4.12
CA MET A 57 -7.31 -13.89 -3.19
C MET A 57 -7.61 -13.08 -1.92
N PRO A 58 -7.34 -13.62 -0.73
CA PRO A 58 -7.67 -12.93 0.50
C PRO A 58 -6.75 -11.72 0.72
N ALA A 59 -7.32 -10.61 1.18
CA ALA A 59 -6.59 -9.36 1.36
C ALA A 59 -5.44 -9.44 2.38
N ASN A 60 -5.50 -10.40 3.31
CA ASN A 60 -4.41 -10.68 4.25
C ASN A 60 -3.11 -11.11 3.54
N PHE A 61 -3.18 -11.61 2.29
CA PHE A 61 -2.00 -11.94 1.51
C PHE A 61 -1.09 -10.71 1.29
N CYS A 62 -1.67 -9.51 1.24
CA CYS A 62 -0.90 -8.28 1.12
C CYS A 62 0.05 -8.03 2.31
N TYR A 63 -0.09 -8.73 3.45
CA TYR A 63 0.86 -8.63 4.56
C TYR A 63 2.25 -9.16 4.18
N CYS A 64 2.34 -10.07 3.19
CA CYS A 64 3.62 -10.47 2.59
C CYS A 64 4.39 -9.23 2.05
N GLY A 65 3.68 -8.31 1.39
CA GLY A 65 4.25 -7.06 0.92
C GLY A 65 4.37 -5.96 1.98
N ALA A 66 3.63 -6.08 3.10
CA ALA A 66 3.72 -5.14 4.23
C ALA A 66 5.02 -5.30 5.02
N GLY A 67 5.64 -6.49 4.97
CA GLY A 67 6.95 -6.76 5.57
C GLY A 67 8.04 -5.79 5.10
N TRP A 68 7.95 -5.29 3.86
CA TRP A 68 8.86 -4.25 3.37
C TRP A 68 8.77 -2.96 4.18
N PHE A 69 7.55 -2.45 4.43
CA PHE A 69 7.38 -1.23 5.23
C PHE A 69 7.83 -1.42 6.66
N ARG A 70 7.51 -2.58 7.24
CA ARG A 70 7.99 -2.95 8.58
C ARG A 70 9.51 -2.87 8.63
N GLN A 71 10.20 -3.55 7.72
CA GLN A 71 11.67 -3.56 7.66
C GLN A 71 12.26 -2.15 7.53
N GLN A 72 11.71 -1.31 6.65
CA GLN A 72 12.18 0.07 6.46
C GLN A 72 12.10 0.88 7.77
N TRP A 73 10.95 0.82 8.44
CA TRP A 73 10.74 1.57 9.68
C TRP A 73 11.51 0.99 10.86
N GLU A 74 11.51 -0.32 11.07
CA GLU A 74 12.28 -0.96 12.15
C GLU A 74 13.79 -0.68 12.00
N THR A 75 14.31 -0.68 10.77
CA THR A 75 15.71 -0.33 10.49
C THR A 75 15.98 1.15 10.80
N ALA A 76 15.06 2.04 10.44
CA ALA A 76 15.22 3.48 10.65
C ALA A 76 15.16 3.88 12.14
N ILE A 77 14.28 3.24 12.93
CA ILE A 77 14.03 3.64 14.32
C ILE A 77 14.67 2.71 15.36
N GLY A 78 15.17 1.54 14.96
CA GLY A 78 15.77 0.54 15.85
C GLY A 78 14.78 -0.11 16.83
N LYS A 79 13.47 0.02 16.59
CA LYS A 79 12.39 -0.51 17.43
C LYS A 79 11.35 -1.23 16.57
N PRO A 80 10.64 -2.22 17.12
CA PRO A 80 9.58 -2.92 16.39
C PRO A 80 8.44 -1.96 16.01
N VAL A 81 7.84 -2.16 14.83
CA VAL A 81 6.63 -1.45 14.41
C VAL A 81 5.53 -2.42 14.02
N THR A 82 4.29 -1.99 14.15
CA THR A 82 3.13 -2.72 13.61
C THR A 82 2.69 -2.08 12.31
N VAL A 83 2.43 -2.90 11.28
CA VAL A 83 1.90 -2.42 10.01
C VAL A 83 0.51 -3.01 9.78
N GLU A 84 -0.48 -2.16 9.51
CA GLU A 84 -1.85 -2.53 9.18
C GLU A 84 -2.17 -2.17 7.72
N ILE A 85 -2.93 -3.03 7.05
CA ILE A 85 -3.46 -2.76 5.70
C ILE A 85 -4.80 -2.02 5.82
N VAL A 86 -4.77 -0.71 5.60
CA VAL A 86 -5.95 0.16 5.63
C VAL A 86 -6.76 0.01 4.35
N LYS A 87 -6.11 0.16 3.20
CA LYS A 87 -6.71 0.01 1.86
C LYS A 87 -5.89 -0.96 1.02
N SER A 88 -6.54 -1.72 0.15
CA SER A 88 -5.86 -2.64 -0.76
C SER A 88 -6.65 -2.87 -2.04
N VAL A 89 -5.95 -2.92 -3.17
CA VAL A 89 -6.53 -3.34 -4.45
C VAL A 89 -7.11 -4.77 -4.39
N LEU A 90 -6.63 -5.64 -3.50
CA LEU A 90 -7.28 -6.95 -3.28
C LEU A 90 -8.69 -6.81 -2.67
N LYS A 91 -8.97 -5.73 -1.94
CA LYS A 91 -10.30 -5.41 -1.40
C LYS A 91 -11.17 -4.63 -2.41
N GLY A 92 -10.63 -4.30 -3.58
CA GLY A 92 -11.29 -3.44 -4.56
C GLY A 92 -11.03 -1.94 -4.37
N ASP A 93 -10.17 -1.54 -3.42
CA ASP A 93 -9.80 -0.13 -3.26
C ASP A 93 -9.00 0.38 -4.45
N ASP A 94 -9.08 1.69 -4.70
CA ASP A 94 -8.31 2.33 -5.76
C ASP A 94 -6.81 2.44 -5.47
N VAL A 95 -6.45 2.38 -4.20
CA VAL A 95 -5.09 2.57 -3.70
C VAL A 95 -4.78 1.56 -2.61
N CYS A 96 -3.53 1.13 -2.53
CA CYS A 96 -3.03 0.46 -1.33
C CYS A 96 -2.52 1.50 -0.35
N GLN A 97 -3.03 1.47 0.87
CA GLN A 97 -2.63 2.32 1.98
C GLN A 97 -2.29 1.46 3.20
N PHE A 98 -1.19 1.78 3.85
CA PHE A 98 -0.68 1.08 5.03
C PHE A 98 -0.57 2.06 6.19
N ALA A 99 -0.98 1.64 7.38
CA ALA A 99 -0.74 2.37 8.62
C ALA A 99 0.45 1.72 9.32
N VAL A 100 1.48 2.51 9.61
CA VAL A 100 2.63 2.08 10.41
C VAL A 100 2.49 2.70 11.78
N HIS A 101 2.26 1.86 12.79
CA HIS A 101 2.18 2.26 14.18
C HIS A 101 3.58 2.24 14.78
N LEU A 102 4.05 3.42 15.14
CA LEU A 102 5.30 3.66 15.83
C LEU A 102 5.12 3.42 17.34
N PRO A 103 6.19 3.04 18.06
CA PRO A 103 6.18 2.95 19.51
C PRO A 103 5.85 4.30 20.16
N GLU A 104 5.07 4.30 21.25
CA GLU A 104 4.73 5.53 21.98
C GLU A 104 5.92 6.14 22.71
N ASP A 105 6.91 5.32 23.04
CA ASP A 105 8.18 5.73 23.67
C ASP A 105 9.24 6.15 22.63
N LEU A 106 8.84 6.30 21.36
CA LEU A 106 9.71 6.81 20.31
C LEU A 106 9.86 8.33 20.49
N ASN A 107 10.85 8.71 21.29
CA ASN A 107 11.20 10.11 21.52
C ASN A 107 12.01 10.62 20.31
N ILE A 108 11.32 11.16 19.30
CA ILE A 108 11.99 11.74 18.15
C ILE A 108 12.53 13.12 18.54
N MET A 109 13.81 13.18 18.91
CA MET A 109 14.56 14.43 18.94
C MET A 109 14.88 14.80 17.48
N ILE A 110 13.96 15.48 16.80
CA ILE A 110 14.23 16.14 15.49
C ILE A 110 14.56 17.61 15.77
#